data_AF-A0A496UDU2-F1
#
_entry.id   AF-A0A496UDU2-F1
#
_cell.length_a   1.000
_cell.length_b   1.000
_cell.length_c   1.000
_cell.angle_alpha   90.00
_cell.angle_beta   90.00
_cell.angle_gamma   90.00
#
_symmetry.space_group_name_H-M   'P 1'
#
loop_
_entity.id
_entity.type
_entity.pdbx_description
1 polymer ?
#
loop_
_entity_poly.entity_id
_entity_poly.type
_entity_poly.pdbx_seq_one_letter_code
_entity_poly.pdbx_strand_id
1 'polypeptide(L)'
;MERITQKDLEALTERINILTDNPKDTFDKTESKTRFNIGNYHLSYAYGGVALHQTTNIHGGVSDIFNYHMPKRDLYNRMHAYLMGLYDGKGV
;
A
#
# COMPACT_ATOMS: atom_id res chain seq x y z
N MET A 1 -4.09 -16.67 -18.80
CA MET A 1 -4.01 -15.44 -18.00
C MET A 1 -3.02 -15.69 -16.87
N GLU A 2 -1.89 -14.97 -16.84
CA GLU A 2 -0.83 -15.15 -15.84
C GLU A 2 -1.31 -14.87 -14.43
N ARG A 3 -1.04 -15.73 -13.45
CA ARG A 3 -1.51 -15.57 -12.05
C ARG A 3 -0.80 -14.39 -11.36
N ILE A 4 -1.55 -13.40 -10.84
CA ILE A 4 -0.96 -12.38 -9.96
C ILE A 4 -0.57 -13.02 -8.64
N THR A 5 0.69 -12.86 -8.29
CA THR A 5 1.28 -13.32 -7.04
C THR A 5 1.20 -12.24 -5.97
N GLN A 6 1.48 -12.63 -4.72
CA GLN A 6 1.63 -11.64 -3.65
C GLN A 6 2.83 -10.71 -3.89
N LYS A 7 3.93 -11.25 -4.42
CA LYS A 7 5.13 -10.47 -4.73
C LYS A 7 4.88 -9.35 -5.74
N ASP A 8 3.97 -9.56 -6.68
CA ASP A 8 3.59 -8.53 -7.64
C ASP A 8 2.90 -7.33 -6.97
N LEU A 9 2.05 -7.60 -5.98
CA LEU A 9 1.38 -6.57 -5.18
C LEU A 9 2.35 -5.85 -4.25
N GLU A 10 3.28 -6.59 -3.63
CA GLU A 10 4.33 -6.03 -2.77
C GLU A 10 5.25 -5.10 -3.57
N ALA A 11 5.66 -5.51 -4.77
CA ALA A 11 6.48 -4.69 -5.67
C ALA A 11 5.76 -3.39 -6.09
N LEU A 12 4.46 -3.44 -6.37
CA LEU A 12 3.68 -2.23 -6.66
C LEU A 12 3.53 -1.32 -5.44
N THR A 13 3.31 -1.90 -4.25
CA THR A 13 3.23 -1.14 -3.00
C THR A 13 4.53 -0.41 -2.73
N GLU A 14 5.67 -1.08 -2.92
CA GLU A 14 6.99 -0.47 -2.80
C GLU A 14 7.18 0.67 -3.81
N ARG A 15 6.77 0.50 -5.07
CA ARG A 15 6.82 1.57 -6.07
C ARG A 15 5.99 2.78 -5.68
N ILE A 16 4.79 2.57 -5.14
CA ILE A 16 3.93 3.66 -4.64
C ILE A 16 4.63 4.39 -3.49
N ASN A 17 5.20 3.67 -2.52
CA ASN A 17 5.94 4.27 -1.41
C ASN A 17 7.13 5.10 -1.90
N ILE A 18 7.95 4.55 -2.81
CA ILE A 18 9.09 5.26 -3.42
C ILE A 18 8.61 6.51 -4.16
N LEU A 19 7.59 6.38 -5.00
CA LEU A 19 7.07 7.50 -5.77
C LEU A 19 6.54 8.60 -4.85
N THR A 20 5.94 8.25 -3.72
CA THR A 20 5.34 9.21 -2.77
C THR A 20 6.31 9.69 -1.69
N ASP A 21 7.58 9.31 -1.75
CA ASP A 21 8.60 9.59 -0.72
C ASP A 21 8.18 9.13 0.69
N ASN A 22 7.44 8.03 0.75
CA ASN A 22 6.97 7.43 1.99
C ASN A 22 7.91 6.33 2.48
N PRO A 23 8.00 6.09 3.81
CA PRO A 23 8.78 5.00 4.37
C PRO A 23 8.34 3.65 3.80
N LYS A 24 9.29 2.71 3.61
CA LYS A 24 8.98 1.36 3.11
C LYS A 24 8.33 0.49 4.18
N ASP A 25 8.80 0.61 5.42
CA ASP A 25 8.31 -0.17 6.54
C ASP A 25 7.12 0.51 7.21
N THR A 26 6.11 -0.27 7.59
CA THR A 26 4.88 0.23 8.22
C THR A 26 5.09 0.75 9.64
N PHE A 27 6.10 0.23 10.34
CA PHE A 27 6.42 0.64 11.69
C PHE A 27 7.92 0.53 11.96
N ASP A 28 8.42 1.43 12.79
CA ASP A 28 9.74 1.32 13.40
C ASP A 28 9.57 0.66 14.78
N LYS A 29 10.24 -0.47 14.98
CA LYS A 29 10.36 -1.11 16.30
C LYS A 29 11.59 -0.58 17.00
N THR A 30 11.37 0.16 18.09
CA THR A 30 12.41 0.43 19.10
C THR A 30 12.15 -0.43 20.33
N GLU A 31 13.17 -0.66 21.17
CA GLU A 31 13.06 -1.53 22.37
C GLU A 31 11.90 -1.16 23.31
N SER A 32 11.43 0.10 23.29
CA SER A 32 10.38 0.58 24.19
C SER A 32 9.08 0.98 23.49
N LYS A 33 9.06 1.19 22.17
CA LYS A 33 7.87 1.67 21.43
C LYS A 33 7.83 1.19 19.98
N THR A 34 6.63 0.84 19.52
CA THR A 34 6.31 0.68 18.09
C THR A 34 5.72 2.00 17.59
N ARG A 35 6.37 2.63 16.62
CA ARG A 35 5.87 3.86 15.99
C ARG A 35 5.44 3.53 14.57
N PHE A 36 4.18 3.83 14.23
CA PHE A 36 3.70 3.69 12.87
C PHE A 36 4.24 4.81 11.97
N ASN A 37 4.67 4.43 10.78
CA ASN A 37 5.19 5.34 9.78
C ASN A 37 4.03 5.93 8.98
N ILE A 38 3.73 7.20 9.24
CA ILE A 38 2.66 7.95 8.55
C ILE A 38 2.97 8.01 7.06
N GLY A 39 1.95 7.81 6.23
CA GLY A 39 2.05 7.85 4.78
C GLY A 39 2.42 6.50 4.14
N ASN A 40 2.98 5.56 4.91
CA ASN A 40 3.34 4.23 4.40
C ASN A 40 2.11 3.50 3.85
N TYR A 41 2.23 3.04 2.61
CA TYR A 41 1.31 2.12 1.98
C TYR A 41 1.71 0.67 2.30
N HIS A 42 0.72 -0.16 2.64
CA HIS A 42 0.91 -1.58 2.93
C HIS A 42 -0.34 -2.40 2.56
N LEU A 43 -0.16 -3.71 2.41
CA LEU A 43 -1.24 -4.62 2.03
C LEU A 43 -1.96 -5.14 3.28
N SER A 44 -3.30 -5.11 3.25
CA SER A 44 -4.16 -5.71 4.25
C SER A 44 -4.87 -6.92 3.66
N TYR A 45 -4.95 -8.01 4.44
CA TYR A 45 -5.55 -9.28 4.02
C TYR A 45 -6.71 -9.61 4.94
N ALA A 46 -7.91 -9.72 4.37
CA ALA A 46 -9.11 -10.10 5.12
C ALA A 46 -10.11 -10.78 4.18
N TYR A 47 -10.91 -11.71 4.72
CA TYR A 47 -12.02 -12.35 4.01
C TYR A 47 -11.63 -13.01 2.66
N GLY A 48 -10.37 -13.44 2.53
CA GLY A 48 -9.83 -14.00 1.29
C GLY A 48 -9.45 -12.97 0.21
N GLY A 49 -9.65 -11.68 0.47
CA GLY A 49 -9.26 -10.57 -0.39
C GLY A 49 -8.02 -9.82 0.12
N VAL A 50 -7.60 -8.84 -0.67
CA VAL A 50 -6.48 -7.94 -0.38
C VAL A 50 -6.92 -6.49 -0.60
N ALA A 51 -6.47 -5.58 0.26
CA ALA A 51 -6.69 -4.14 0.15
C ALA A 51 -5.36 -3.39 0.26
N LEU A 52 -5.30 -2.19 -0.33
CA LEU A 52 -4.19 -1.25 -0.17
C LEU A 52 -4.55 -0.27 0.94
N HIS A 53 -3.82 -0.31 2.04
CA HIS A 53 -3.98 0.60 3.16
C HIS A 53 -2.87 1.64 3.16
N GLN A 54 -3.17 2.83 3.68
CA GLN A 54 -2.20 3.85 3.99
C GLN A 54 -2.29 4.24 5.46
N THR A 55 -1.17 4.25 6.17
CA THR A 55 -1.11 4.73 7.56
C THR A 55 -1.37 6.24 7.62
N THR A 56 -2.33 6.66 8.43
CA THR A 56 -2.74 8.08 8.55
C THR A 56 -2.30 8.74 9.85
N ASN A 57 -1.91 7.99 10.88
CA ASN A 57 -1.41 8.55 12.13
C ASN A 57 -0.42 7.63 12.87
N ILE A 58 0.28 8.18 13.87
CA ILE A 58 1.28 7.46 14.67
C ILE A 58 0.68 6.34 15.55
N HIS A 59 -0.64 6.32 15.76
CA HIS A 59 -1.34 5.38 16.62
C HIS A 59 -1.90 4.17 15.84
N GLY A 60 -1.59 4.05 14.55
CA GLY A 60 -2.02 2.92 13.71
C GLY A 60 -3.35 3.13 12.98
N GLY A 61 -3.83 4.38 12.89
CA GLY A 61 -4.93 4.71 11.98
C GLY A 61 -4.53 4.41 10.53
N VAL A 62 -5.45 3.81 9.78
CA VAL A 62 -5.26 3.47 8.37
C VAL A 62 -6.45 3.93 7.54
N SER A 63 -6.19 4.32 6.29
CA SER A 63 -7.21 4.54 5.26
C SER A 63 -7.10 3.43 4.24
N ASP A 64 -8.24 2.84 3.87
CA ASP A 64 -8.31 1.95 2.70
C ASP A 64 -8.44 2.83 1.44
N ILE A 65 -7.50 2.68 0.50
CA ILE A 65 -7.45 3.49 -0.72
C ILE A 65 -8.61 3.17 -1.67
N PHE A 66 -9.12 1.93 -1.64
CA PHE A 66 -10.20 1.49 -2.53
C PHE A 66 -11.48 1.06 -1.79
N ASN A 67 -11.51 1.21 -0.47
CA ASN A 67 -12.63 0.93 0.43
C ASN A 67 -13.15 -0.52 0.42
N TYR A 68 -12.36 -1.50 -0.01
CA TYR A 68 -12.77 -2.91 -0.01
C TYR A 68 -11.60 -3.91 -0.22
N HIS A 69 -11.68 -5.09 0.42
CA HIS A 69 -10.79 -6.24 0.16
C HIS A 69 -11.24 -7.01 -1.08
N MET A 70 -10.39 -7.05 -2.11
CA MET A 70 -10.74 -7.60 -3.43
C MET A 70 -9.79 -8.70 -3.90
N PRO A 71 -10.12 -9.44 -4.97
CA PRO A 71 -9.20 -10.39 -5.57
C PRO A 71 -7.87 -9.72 -5.97
N LYS A 72 -6.76 -10.44 -5.85
CA LYS A 72 -5.41 -9.92 -6.17
C LYS A 72 -5.31 -9.30 -7.56
N ARG A 73 -6.01 -9.87 -8.54
CA ARG A 73 -6.07 -9.34 -9.92
C ARG A 73 -6.64 -7.93 -9.97
N ASP A 74 -7.75 -7.72 -9.28
CA ASP A 74 -8.48 -6.45 -9.30
C ASP A 74 -7.68 -5.39 -8.56
N LEU A 75 -7.10 -5.75 -7.41
CA LEU A 75 -6.21 -4.86 -6.68
C LEU A 75 -4.99 -4.48 -7.53
N TYR A 76 -4.35 -5.45 -8.19
CA TYR A 76 -3.19 -5.20 -9.05
C TYR A 76 -3.49 -4.19 -10.16
N ASN A 77 -4.61 -4.35 -10.87
CA ASN A 77 -5.01 -3.44 -11.94
C ASN A 77 -5.30 -2.02 -11.40
N ARG A 78 -5.98 -1.93 -10.25
CA ARG A 78 -6.28 -0.64 -9.61
C ARG A 78 -5.04 0.06 -9.06
N MET A 79 -4.11 -0.70 -8.49
CA MET A 79 -2.83 -0.17 -8.00
C MET A 79 -1.98 0.39 -9.14
N HIS A 80 -1.98 -0.25 -10.31
CA HIS A 80 -1.35 0.32 -11.52
C HIS A 80 -1.99 1.62 -11.94
N ALA A 81 -3.32 1.67 -12.03
CA ALA A 81 -4.03 2.91 -12.37
C ALA A 81 -3.77 4.02 -11.35
N TYR A 82 -3.75 3.68 -10.06
CA TYR A 82 -3.43 4.59 -8.98
C TYR A 82 -1.99 5.12 -9.09
N LEU A 83 -1.02 4.24 -9.31
CA LEU A 83 0.38 4.60 -9.51
C LEU A 83 0.55 5.55 -10.71
N MET A 84 -0.12 5.28 -11.84
CA MET A 84 -0.11 6.18 -13.00
C MET A 84 -0.70 7.56 -12.68
N GLY A 85 -1.80 7.63 -11.92
CA GLY A 85 -2.37 8.90 -11.47
C GLY A 85 -1.42 9.66 -10.54
N LEU A 86 -0.66 8.97 -9.69
CA LEU A 86 0.37 9.58 -8.86
C LEU A 86 1.55 10.12 -9.69
N TYR A 87 1.96 9.42 -10.74
CA TYR A 87 2.99 9.89 -11.67
C TYR A 87 2.55 11.18 -12.37
N ASP A 88 1.35 11.16 -12.95
CA ASP A 88 0.77 12.33 -13.64
C ASP A 88 0.62 13.52 -12.69
N GLY A 89 0.10 13.30 -11.48
CA GLY A 89 -0.03 14.34 -10.46
C GLY A 89 1.30 14.91 -9.94
N LYS A 90 2.40 14.16 -10.05
CA LYS A 90 3.76 14.65 -9.75
C LYS A 90 4.43 15.37 -10.92
N GLY A 91 3.82 15.34 -12.11
CA GLY A 91 4.36 15.99 -13.31
C GLY A 91 5.66 15.36 -13.81
N VAL A 92 5.84 14.05 -13.61
CA VAL A 92 7.02 13.27 -14.04
C VAL A 92 6.74 12.47 -15.30
#